data_AF-A0A090DSF3-F1
#
_entry.id   AF-A0A090DSF3-F1
#
_cell.length_a   1.000
_cell.length_b   1.000
_cell.length_c   1.000
_cell.angle_alpha   90.00
_cell.angle_beta   90.00
_cell.angle_gamma   90.00
#
_symmetry.space_group_name_H-M   'P 1'
#
loop_
_entity.id
_entity.type
_entity.pdbx_description
1 polymer ?
#
loop_
_entity_poly.entity_id
_entity_poly.type
_entity_poly.pdbx_seq_one_letter_code
_entity_poly.pdbx_strand_id
1 'polypeptide(L)'
;MVAVGRGEDIAADARKLGAHRHIDANKENAADALNGMGGVKSILATTGNSAAIAALMPALAPAGRLVVLGVGKDPLPVSTGYLVGA
;
A
#
# COMPACT_ATOMS: atom_id res chain seq x y z
N MET A 1 -4.37 -2.33 -11.59
CA MET A 1 -4.00 -2.40 -10.15
C MET A 1 -2.51 -2.57 -10.01
N VAL A 2 -1.95 -2.05 -8.91
CA VAL A 2 -0.52 -2.16 -8.58
C VAL A 2 -0.40 -3.08 -7.38
N ALA A 3 0.49 -4.08 -7.46
CA ALA A 3 0.82 -4.94 -6.34
C ALA A 3 2.07 -4.40 -5.64
N VAL A 4 2.02 -4.29 -4.31
CA VAL A 4 3.17 -3.91 -3.49
C VAL A 4 3.50 -5.10 -2.60
N GLY A 5 4.76 -5.51 -2.61
CA GLY A 5 5.25 -6.56 -1.72
C GLY A 5 6.77 -6.51 -1.61
N ARG A 6 7.37 -7.59 -1.14
CA ARG A 6 8.82 -7.69 -0.96
C ARG A 6 9.33 -8.83 -1.82
N GLY A 7 10.40 -8.58 -2.56
CA GLY A 7 11.04 -9.57 -3.42
C GLY A 7 10.37 -9.70 -4.78
N GLU A 8 11.13 -10.24 -5.74
CA GLU A 8 10.67 -10.48 -7.11
C GLU A 8 9.95 -11.83 -7.27
N ASP A 9 10.05 -12.71 -6.26
CA ASP A 9 9.44 -14.04 -6.26
C ASP A 9 7.91 -14.00 -6.40
N ILE A 10 7.28 -12.93 -5.91
CA ILE A 10 5.83 -12.71 -6.03
C ILE A 10 5.43 -11.90 -7.28
N ALA A 11 6.39 -11.32 -8.02
CA ALA A 11 6.10 -10.40 -9.12
C ALA A 11 5.40 -11.12 -10.28
N ALA A 12 5.81 -12.36 -10.58
CA ALA A 12 5.20 -13.17 -11.63
C ALA A 12 3.74 -13.51 -11.31
N ASP A 13 3.47 -13.93 -10.07
CA ASP A 13 2.12 -14.30 -9.64
C ASP A 13 1.21 -13.08 -9.51
N ALA A 14 1.73 -11.95 -9.03
CA ALA A 14 1.01 -10.68 -9.03
C ALA A 14 0.53 -10.29 -10.44
N ARG A 15 1.37 -10.45 -11.46
CA ARG A 15 0.98 -10.20 -12.86
C ARG A 15 -0.08 -11.17 -13.35
N LYS A 16 0.03 -12.47 -13.04
CA LYS A 16 -1.01 -13.48 -13.39
C LYS A 16 -2.37 -13.15 -12.76
N LEU A 17 -2.35 -12.59 -11.56
CA LEU A 17 -3.55 -12.13 -10.86
C LEU A 17 -4.10 -10.80 -11.40
N GLY A 18 -3.43 -10.16 -12.38
CA GLY A 18 -3.87 -8.93 -13.05
C GLY A 18 -3.18 -7.64 -12.59
N ALA A 19 -2.11 -7.72 -11.80
CA ALA A 19 -1.32 -6.55 -11.47
C ALA A 19 -0.59 -6.03 -12.72
N HIS A 20 -0.80 -4.75 -13.01
CA HIS A 20 -0.19 -4.09 -14.17
C HIS A 20 1.25 -3.66 -13.84
N ARG A 21 1.54 -3.46 -12.55
CA ARG A 21 2.85 -3.15 -12.00
C ARG A 21 3.02 -3.89 -10.67
N HIS A 22 4.23 -4.40 -10.46
CA HIS A 22 4.69 -4.87 -9.16
C HIS A 22 5.73 -3.87 -8.65
N ILE A 23 5.63 -3.48 -7.38
CA ILE A 23 6.56 -2.62 -6.66
C ILE A 23 7.20 -3.48 -5.57
N ASP A 24 8.52 -3.62 -5.62
CA ASP A 24 9.30 -4.26 -4.57
C ASP A 24 9.71 -3.21 -3.53
N ALA A 25 9.03 -3.24 -2.38
CA ALA A 25 9.27 -2.31 -1.28
C ALA A 25 10.66 -2.44 -0.63
N ASN A 26 11.46 -3.46 -1.00
CA ASN A 26 12.88 -3.51 -0.60
C ASN A 26 13.78 -2.67 -1.50
N LYS A 27 13.34 -2.34 -2.72
CA LYS A 27 14.16 -1.66 -3.74
C LYS A 27 13.78 -0.19 -3.93
N GLU A 28 12.50 0.14 -3.74
CA GLU A 28 11.99 1.49 -3.94
C GLU A 28 10.96 1.86 -2.87
N ASN A 29 10.79 3.16 -2.63
CA ASN A 29 9.72 3.65 -1.77
C ASN A 29 8.38 3.52 -2.51
N ALA A 30 7.56 2.58 -2.05
CA ALA A 30 6.28 2.28 -2.67
C ALA A 30 5.30 3.47 -2.66
N ALA A 31 5.31 4.31 -1.61
CA ALA A 31 4.41 5.46 -1.55
C ALA A 31 4.78 6.51 -2.60
N ASP A 32 6.08 6.79 -2.76
CA ASP A 32 6.57 7.74 -3.77
C ASP A 32 6.28 7.24 -5.18
N ALA A 33 6.52 5.94 -5.44
CA ALA A 33 6.22 5.33 -6.72
C ALA A 33 4.72 5.40 -7.07
N LEU A 34 3.84 5.10 -6.11
CA LEU A 34 2.40 5.23 -6.30
C LEU A 34 1.95 6.68 -6.51
N ASN A 35 2.54 7.63 -5.77
CA ASN A 35 2.27 9.05 -5.97
C ASN A 35 2.73 9.57 -7.34
N GLY A 36 3.87 9.09 -7.84
CA GLY A 36 4.31 9.35 -9.21
C GLY A 36 3.33 8.84 -10.28
N MET A 37 2.44 7.91 -9.94
CA MET A 37 1.35 7.41 -10.78
C MET A 37 0.02 8.16 -10.57
N GLY A 38 0.01 9.23 -9.77
CA GLY A 38 -1.19 9.99 -9.42
C GLY A 38 -1.89 9.54 -8.12
N GLY A 39 -1.20 8.72 -7.31
CA GLY A 39 -1.72 8.19 -6.06
C GLY A 39 -2.73 7.06 -6.26
N VAL A 40 -3.36 6.63 -5.16
CA VAL A 40 -4.32 5.53 -5.16
C VAL A 40 -5.62 5.90 -4.46
N LYS A 41 -6.74 5.47 -5.03
CA LYS A 41 -8.07 5.65 -4.42
C LYS A 41 -8.31 4.69 -3.25
N SER A 42 -7.69 3.52 -3.30
CA SER A 42 -7.85 2.50 -2.28
C SER A 42 -6.58 1.69 -2.10
N ILE A 43 -6.29 1.32 -0.86
CA ILE A 43 -5.25 0.36 -0.48
C ILE A 43 -5.94 -0.85 0.16
N LEU A 44 -5.62 -2.04 -0.33
CA LEU A 44 -6.04 -3.31 0.26
C LEU A 44 -4.85 -3.99 0.92
N ALA A 45 -4.77 -3.91 2.24
CA ALA A 45 -3.66 -4.45 3.02
C ALA A 45 -3.96 -5.89 3.47
N THR A 46 -3.39 -6.86 2.76
CA THR A 46 -3.45 -8.30 3.14
C THR A 46 -2.31 -8.70 4.09
N THR A 47 -1.25 -7.90 4.17
CA THR A 47 -0.16 -8.08 5.14
C THR A 47 -0.60 -7.69 6.54
N GLY A 48 -0.08 -8.37 7.56
CA GLY A 48 -0.23 -7.97 8.96
C GLY A 48 0.85 -7.00 9.46
N ASN A 49 1.72 -6.50 8.58
CA ASN A 49 2.79 -5.59 8.96
C ASN A 49 2.27 -4.14 9.04
N SER A 50 2.00 -3.66 10.25
CA SER A 50 1.46 -2.32 10.51
C SER A 50 2.34 -1.18 9.99
N ALA A 51 3.66 -1.30 10.11
CA ALA A 51 4.60 -0.29 9.62
C ALA A 51 4.57 -0.17 8.09
N ALA A 52 4.51 -1.30 7.38
CA ALA A 52 4.40 -1.32 5.92
C ALA A 52 3.07 -0.71 5.45
N ILE A 53 1.97 -0.98 6.16
CA ILE A 53 0.66 -0.38 5.85
C ILE A 53 0.70 1.13 6.05
N ALA A 54 1.20 1.59 7.20
CA ALA A 54 1.29 3.01 7.51
C ALA A 54 2.16 3.78 6.51
N ALA A 55 3.27 3.18 6.07
CA ALA A 55 4.16 3.76 5.08
C ALA A 55 3.49 3.98 3.72
N LEU A 56 2.42 3.25 3.39
CA LEU A 56 1.67 3.42 2.14
C LEU A 56 0.55 4.47 2.22
N MET A 57 0.14 4.89 3.42
CA MET A 57 -0.92 5.88 3.58
C MET A 57 -0.69 7.21 2.83
N PRO A 58 0.53 7.75 2.71
CA PRO A 58 0.80 8.96 1.92
C PRO A 58 0.49 8.84 0.42
N ALA A 59 0.30 7.63 -0.09
CA ALA A 59 -0.13 7.41 -1.47
C ALA A 59 -1.66 7.51 -1.66
N LEU A 60 -2.45 7.57 -0.58
CA LEU A 60 -3.89 7.72 -0.68
C LEU A 60 -4.25 9.09 -1.23
N ALA A 61 -5.06 9.09 -2.29
CA ALA A 61 -5.72 10.28 -2.79
C ALA A 61 -6.71 10.84 -1.74
N PRO A 62 -7.10 12.13 -1.84
CA PRO A 62 -8.17 12.68 -1.01
C PRO A 62 -9.43 11.81 -1.05
N ALA A 63 -10.06 11.60 0.11
CA ALA A 63 -11.18 10.67 0.30
C ALA A 63 -10.90 9.21 -0.09
N GLY A 64 -9.63 8.82 -0.19
CA GLY A 64 -9.19 7.45 -0.41
C GLY A 64 -9.48 6.53 0.78
N ARG A 65 -9.43 5.23 0.56
CA ARG A 65 -9.76 4.22 1.57
C ARG A 65 -8.62 3.23 1.81
N LEU A 66 -8.27 3.04 3.07
CA LEU A 66 -7.45 1.91 3.51
C LEU A 66 -8.37 0.80 4.04
N VAL A 67 -8.27 -0.40 3.46
CA VAL A 67 -8.96 -1.61 3.94
C VAL A 67 -7.92 -2.59 4.43
N VAL A 68 -7.94 -2.90 5.72
CA VAL A 68 -7.02 -3.84 6.35
C VAL A 68 -7.69 -5.20 6.46
N LEU A 69 -7.15 -6.18 5.74
CA LEU A 69 -7.58 -7.59 5.78
C LEU A 69 -6.61 -8.45 6.57
N GLY A 70 -5.33 -8.09 6.60
CA GLY A 70 -4.30 -8.79 7.36
C GLY A 70 -4.39 -8.47 8.86
N VAL A 71 -4.37 -9.49 9.70
CA VAL A 71 -4.35 -9.32 11.15
C VAL A 71 -2.90 -9.14 11.62
N GLY A 72 -2.53 -7.91 11.97
CA GLY A 72 -1.28 -7.59 12.65
C GLY A 72 -1.38 -7.73 14.16
N LYS A 73 -0.24 -7.95 14.84
CA LYS A 73 -0.17 -7.97 16.32
C LYS A 73 0.08 -6.58 16.91
N ASP A 74 0.75 -5.72 16.15
CA ASP A 74 1.13 -4.38 16.57
C ASP A 74 0.05 -3.36 16.21
N PRO A 75 -0.13 -2.29 17.00
CA PRO A 75 -1.01 -1.19 16.62
C PRO A 75 -0.65 -0.61 15.25
N LEU A 76 -1.65 -0.20 14.48
CA LEU A 76 -1.45 0.52 13.24
C LEU A 76 -1.21 2.01 13.55
N PRO A 77 -0.01 2.56 13.32
CA PRO A 77 0.21 3.99 13.50
C PRO A 77 -0.50 4.77 12.38
N VAL A 78 -1.38 5.69 12.78
CA VAL A 78 -2.15 6.53 11.86
C VAL A 78 -1.97 7.99 12.26
N SER A 79 -1.51 8.83 11.33
CA SER A 79 -1.46 10.28 11.54
C SER A 79 -2.87 10.85 11.60
N THR A 80 -3.13 11.73 12.56
CA THR A 80 -4.45 12.37 12.77
C THR A 80 -4.94 13.12 11.53
N GLY A 81 -4.04 13.64 10.69
CA GLY A 81 -4.39 14.31 9.44
C GLY A 81 -5.17 13.42 8.45
N TYR A 82 -4.99 12.09 8.50
CA TYR A 82 -5.77 11.16 7.66
C TYR A 82 -7.16 10.86 8.22
N LEU A 83 -7.44 11.24 9.47
CA LEU A 83 -8.72 11.00 10.16
C LEU A 83 -9.65 12.20 10.12
N VAL A 84 -9.15 13.37 9.72
CA VAL A 84 -9.92 14.61 9.61
C VAL A 84 -10.20 14.85 8.13
N GLY A 85 -11.48 15.02 7.78
CA GLY A 85 -11.90 15.34 6.41
C GLY A 85 -11.60 16.80 6.06
N ALA A 86 -11.18 17.04 4.81
CA ALA A 86 -11.17 18.37 4.20
C ALA A 86 -12.56 18.74 3.68
#